data_AF-A0A165W2I7-F1
#
_entry.id   AF-A0A165W2I7-F1
#
_cell.length_a   1.000
_cell.length_b   1.000
_cell.length_c   1.000
_cell.angle_alpha   90.00
_cell.angle_beta   90.00
_cell.angle_gamma   90.00
#
_symmetry.space_group_name_H-M   'P 1'
#
loop_
_entity.id
_entity.type
_entity.pdbx_description
1 polymer ?
#
loop_
_entity_poly.entity_id
_entity_poly.type
_entity_poly.pdbx_seq_one_letter_code
_entity_poly.pdbx_strand_id
1 'polypeptide(L)'
;MTDSACACGATNTFQNEIDEVIVAVSDLQNLSYIQHLVLTERMQHSSERDALFTLHHAFRDHLEALGKSCGMLERVAHPQPMNTKTPLPD
;
A
#
# COMPACT_ATOMS: atom_id res chain seq x y z
N MET A 1 -15.89 33.32 -3.96
CA MET A 1 -15.46 32.71 -2.69
C MET A 1 -16.07 31.32 -2.63
N THR A 2 -15.47 30.36 -3.34
CA THR A 2 -16.03 29.00 -3.55
C THR A 2 -14.96 27.94 -3.85
N ASP A 3 -13.76 28.33 -4.29
CA ASP A 3 -12.74 27.35 -4.71
C ASP A 3 -12.06 26.59 -3.55
N SER A 4 -11.95 27.21 -2.38
CA SER A 4 -11.27 26.58 -1.23
C SER A 4 -12.07 25.41 -0.63
N ALA A 5 -13.41 25.46 -0.61
CA ALA A 5 -14.23 24.37 -0.10
C ALA A 5 -14.30 23.19 -1.09
N CYS A 6 -14.27 23.48 -2.40
CA CYS A 6 -14.22 22.46 -3.45
C CYS A 6 -12.90 21.68 -3.42
N ALA A 7 -11.77 22.37 -3.23
CA ALA A 7 -10.46 21.73 -3.10
C ALA A 7 -10.36 20.82 -1.86
N CYS A 8 -10.85 21.27 -0.70
CA CYS A 8 -10.84 20.46 0.54
C CYS A 8 -11.75 19.23 0.46
N GLY A 9 -12.91 19.33 -0.20
CA GLY A 9 -13.80 18.18 -0.39
C GLY A 9 -13.17 17.10 -1.27
N ALA A 10 -12.47 17.51 -2.33
CA ALA A 10 -11.82 16.58 -3.26
C ALA A 10 -10.60 15.87 -2.64
N THR A 11 -9.77 16.57 -1.85
CA THR A 11 -8.64 15.94 -1.13
C THR A 11 -9.09 14.96 -0.06
N ASN A 12 -10.18 15.26 0.66
CA ASN A 12 -10.72 14.34 1.67
C ASN A 12 -11.24 13.03 1.04
N THR A 13 -11.93 13.11 -0.10
CA THR A 13 -12.41 11.91 -0.82
C THR A 13 -11.25 11.07 -1.31
N PHE A 14 -10.22 11.69 -1.90
CA PHE A 14 -9.04 10.98 -2.42
C PHE A 14 -8.23 10.30 -1.30
N GLN A 15 -8.09 10.95 -0.14
CA GLN A 15 -7.42 10.33 1.02
C GLN A 15 -8.22 9.14 1.56
N ASN A 16 -9.55 9.25 1.67
CA ASN A 16 -10.39 8.13 2.11
C ASN A 16 -10.23 6.92 1.19
N GLU A 17 -10.17 7.13 -0.13
CA GLU A 17 -9.93 6.05 -1.10
C GLU A 17 -8.56 5.39 -0.90
N ILE A 18 -7.51 6.18 -0.63
CA ILE A 18 -6.17 5.65 -0.33
C ILE A 18 -6.18 4.83 0.97
N ASP A 19 -6.83 5.35 2.02
CA ASP A 19 -6.94 4.67 3.32
C ASP A 19 -7.67 3.34 3.19
N GLU A 20 -8.78 3.30 2.42
CA GLU A 20 -9.51 2.07 2.11
C GLU A 20 -8.64 1.03 1.40
N VAL A 21 -7.84 1.47 0.41
CA VAL A 21 -6.89 0.57 -0.28
C VAL A 21 -5.82 0.06 0.68
N ILE A 22 -5.30 0.90 1.59
CA ILE A 22 -4.30 0.48 2.57
C ILE A 22 -4.86 -0.58 3.52
N VAL A 23 -6.09 -0.40 4.00
CA VAL A 23 -6.79 -1.40 4.82
C VAL A 23 -6.94 -2.72 4.05
N ALA A 24 -7.41 -2.65 2.80
CA ALA A 24 -7.54 -3.84 1.96
C ALA A 24 -6.19 -4.55 1.71
N VAL A 25 -5.10 -3.80 1.50
CA VAL A 25 -3.75 -4.37 1.38
C VAL A 25 -3.35 -5.09 2.66
N SER A 26 -3.62 -4.51 3.83
CA SER A 26 -3.34 -5.14 5.13
C SER A 26 -4.10 -6.45 5.31
N ASP A 27 -5.39 -6.47 4.97
CA ASP A 27 -6.21 -7.69 5.01
C ASP A 27 -5.67 -8.77 4.07
N LEU A 28 -5.28 -8.39 2.85
CA LEU A 28 -4.68 -9.30 1.88
C LEU A 28 -3.31 -9.82 2.32
N GLN A 29 -2.52 -9.04 3.05
CA GLN A 29 -1.27 -9.49 3.67
C GLN A 29 -1.53 -10.54 4.75
N ASN A 30 -2.57 -10.35 5.57
CA ASN A 30 -2.99 -11.35 6.55
C ASN A 30 -3.42 -12.67 5.86
N LEU A 31 -4.19 -12.58 4.77
CA LEU A 31 -4.56 -13.76 3.98
C LEU A 31 -3.36 -14.44 3.32
N SER A 32 -2.39 -13.66 2.82
CA SER A 32 -1.12 -14.17 2.30
C SER A 32 -0.38 -14.98 3.37
N TYR A 33 -0.33 -14.50 4.61
CA TYR A 33 0.25 -15.24 5.72
C TYR A 33 -0.46 -16.58 5.98
N ILE A 34 -1.80 -16.61 5.96
CA ILE A 34 -2.56 -17.85 6.09
C ILE A 34 -2.29 -18.82 4.94
N GLN A 35 -2.18 -18.32 3.70
CA GLN A 35 -1.79 -19.15 2.55
C GLN A 35 -0.41 -19.78 2.79
N HIS A 36 0.56 -19.02 3.28
CA HIS A 36 1.89 -19.53 3.59
C HIS A 36 1.83 -20.68 4.62
N LEU A 37 1.03 -20.53 5.68
CA LEU A 37 0.82 -21.60 6.68
C LEU A 37 0.21 -22.85 6.05
N VAL A 38 -0.83 -22.71 5.23
CA VAL A 38 -1.45 -23.85 4.54
C VAL A 38 -0.45 -24.56 3.63
N LEU A 39 0.30 -23.82 2.82
CA LEU A 39 1.31 -24.38 1.92
C LEU A 39 2.41 -25.11 2.69
N THR A 40 2.85 -24.56 3.82
CA THR A 40 3.95 -25.09 4.62
C THR A 40 3.54 -26.26 5.50
N GLU A 41 2.33 -26.26 6.07
CA GLU A 41 1.92 -27.26 7.06
C GLU A 41 1.03 -28.36 6.46
N ARG A 42 0.19 -28.02 5.47
CA ARG A 42 -0.85 -28.94 4.98
C ARG A 42 -0.54 -29.51 3.61
N MET A 43 0.27 -28.82 2.81
CA MET A 43 0.58 -29.24 1.44
C MET A 43 1.98 -29.83 1.27
N GLN A 44 2.66 -30.22 2.37
CA GLN A 44 4.04 -30.69 2.35
C GLN A 44 4.33 -31.84 1.37
N HIS A 45 3.32 -32.67 1.09
CA HIS A 45 3.43 -33.85 0.22
C HIS A 45 2.63 -33.70 -1.09
N SER A 46 2.11 -32.51 -1.38
CA SER A 46 1.40 -32.24 -2.63
C SER A 46 2.39 -31.92 -3.75
N SER A 47 2.13 -32.47 -4.94
CA SER A 47 2.89 -32.18 -6.17
C SER A 47 2.76 -30.72 -6.62
N GLU A 48 1.66 -30.07 -6.25
CA GLU A 48 1.31 -28.70 -6.66
C GLU A 48 1.98 -27.64 -5.77
N ARG A 49 2.58 -28.04 -4.64
CA ARG A 49 3.06 -27.13 -3.59
C ARG A 49 4.01 -26.06 -4.14
N ASP A 50 4.96 -26.44 -4.99
CA ASP A 50 6.00 -25.52 -5.48
C ASP A 50 5.44 -24.48 -6.45
N ALA A 51 4.47 -24.87 -7.30
CA ALA A 51 3.75 -23.94 -8.16
C ALA A 51 2.91 -22.96 -7.34
N LEU A 52 2.26 -23.43 -6.29
CA LEU A 52 1.49 -22.58 -5.37
C LEU A 52 2.37 -21.65 -4.55
N PHE A 53 3.57 -22.08 -4.13
CA PHE A 53 4.56 -21.19 -3.52
C PHE A 53 5.00 -20.09 -4.49
N THR A 54 5.23 -20.42 -5.76
CA THR A 54 5.58 -19.45 -6.79
C THR A 54 4.49 -18.39 -6.93
N LEU A 55 3.22 -18.82 -6.99
CA LEU A 55 2.07 -17.91 -7.01
C LEU A 55 1.96 -17.06 -5.75
N HIS A 56 2.16 -17.66 -4.58
CA HIS A 56 2.13 -16.97 -3.28
C HIS A 56 3.21 -15.88 -3.20
N HIS A 57 4.43 -16.17 -3.66
CA HIS A 57 5.51 -15.17 -3.70
C HIS A 57 5.18 -14.01 -4.64
N ALA A 58 4.72 -14.29 -5.86
CA ALA A 58 4.30 -13.25 -6.79
C ALA A 58 3.17 -12.38 -6.21
N PHE A 59 2.18 -13.00 -5.57
CA PHE A 59 1.09 -12.29 -4.90
C PHE A 59 1.60 -11.38 -3.78
N ARG A 60 2.50 -11.89 -2.92
CA ARG A 60 3.10 -11.11 -1.83
C ARG A 60 3.90 -9.91 -2.35
N ASP A 61 4.69 -10.11 -3.41
CA ASP A 61 5.49 -9.04 -4.02
C ASP A 61 4.59 -7.94 -4.59
N HIS A 62 3.46 -8.31 -5.22
CA HIS A 62 2.47 -7.35 -5.70
C HIS A 62 1.78 -6.57 -4.57
N LEU A 63 1.46 -7.22 -3.44
CA LEU A 63 0.93 -6.53 -2.27
C LEU A 63 1.93 -5.53 -1.68
N GLU A 64 3.21 -5.89 -1.61
CA GLU A 64 4.26 -4.99 -1.13
C GLU A 64 4.43 -3.78 -2.06
N ALA A 65 4.42 -4.01 -3.38
CA ALA A 65 4.49 -2.94 -4.37
C ALA A 65 3.28 -2.00 -4.30
N LEU A 66 2.07 -2.54 -4.09
CA LEU A 66 0.85 -1.76 -3.92
C LEU A 66 0.91 -0.90 -2.65
N GLY A 67 1.31 -1.47 -1.51
CA GLY A 67 1.48 -0.72 -0.26
C GLY A 67 2.49 0.43 -0.39
N LYS A 68 3.61 0.21 -1.09
CA LYS A 68 4.59 1.27 -1.38
C LYS A 68 4.00 2.37 -2.27
N SER A 69 3.24 1.99 -3.28
CA SER A 69 2.58 2.94 -4.19
C SER A 69 1.56 3.80 -3.45
N CYS A 70 0.74 3.21 -2.56
CA CYS A 70 -0.18 3.95 -1.70
C CYS A 70 0.56 4.93 -0.79
N GLY A 71 1.63 4.51 -0.11
CA GLY A 71 2.43 5.41 0.73
C GLY A 71 3.12 6.54 -0.05
N MET A 72 3.40 6.35 -1.35
CA MET A 72 3.85 7.44 -2.22
C MET A 72 2.70 8.41 -2.54
N LEU A 73 1.51 7.90 -2.85
CA LEU A 73 0.34 8.72 -3.14
C LEU A 73 -0.07 9.58 -1.93
N GLU A 74 -0.02 9.05 -0.71
CA GLU A 74 -0.26 9.82 0.52
C GLU A 74 0.69 11.02 0.65
N ARG A 75 1.98 10.83 0.34
CA ARG A 75 2.99 11.90 0.40
C ARG A 75 2.77 12.97 -0.66
N VAL A 76 2.22 12.61 -1.82
CA VAL A 76 1.87 13.56 -2.88
C VAL A 76 0.58 14.32 -2.53
N ALA A 77 -0.39 13.63 -1.93
CA ALA A 77 -1.63 14.26 -1.44
C ALA A 77 -1.37 15.25 -0.30
N HIS A 78 -0.36 14.99 0.53
CA HIS A 78 0.07 15.85 1.63
C HIS A 78 1.56 16.21 1.51
N PRO A 79 1.94 17.12 0.60
CA PRO A 79 3.32 17.54 0.48
C PRO A 79 3.75 18.20 1.78
N GLN A 80 4.77 17.63 2.46
CA GLN A 80 5.32 18.29 3.64
C GLN A 80 5.92 19.65 3.25
N PRO A 81 5.72 20.69 4.07
CA PRO A 81 6.33 21.99 3.80
C PRO A 81 7.85 21.84 3.77
N MET A 82 8.44 22.07 2.59
CA MET A 82 9.89 22.19 2.45
C MET A 82 10.36 23.37 3.32
N ASN A 83 11.12 23.07 4.36
CA ASN A 83 11.77 24.09 5.19
C ASN A 83 12.93 24.71 4.39
N THR A 84 12.63 25.68 3.53
CA THR A 84 13.63 26.47 2.80
C THR A 84 14.29 27.50 3.72
N LYS A 85 15.02 27.03 4.73
CA LYS A 85 16.03 27.86 5.39
C LYS A 85 17.32 27.77 4.57
N THR A 86 17.30 28.35 3.37
CA THR A 86 18.53 28.69 2.65
C THR A 86 19.17 29.86 3.40
N PRO A 87 20.40 29.74 3.95
CA PRO A 87 21.10 30.91 4.44
C PRO A 87 21.44 31.79 3.23
N LEU A 88 21.00 33.05 3.27
CA LEU A 88 21.45 34.05 2.32
C LEU A 88 22.97 34.24 2.56
N PRO A 89 23.84 34.13 1.55
CA PRO A 89 25.24 34.51 1.71
C PRO A 89 25.34 36.03 1.86
N ASP A 90 26.18 36.47 2.81
CA ASP A 90 26.46 37.87 3.16
C ASP A 90 26.99 38.71 1.99
#